data_AF-A0AA36HNR9-F1
#
_entry.id   AF-A0AA36HNR9-F1
#
_cell.length_a   1.000
_cell.length_b   1.000
_cell.length_c   1.000
_cell.angle_alpha   90.00
_cell.angle_beta   90.00
_cell.angle_gamma   90.00
#
_symmetry.space_group_name_H-M   'P 1'
#
loop_
_entity.id
_entity.type
_entity.pdbx_description
1 polymer ?
#
loop_
_entity_poly.entity_id
_entity_poly.type
_entity_poly.pdbx_seq_one_letter_code
_entity_poly.pdbx_strand_id
1 'polypeptide(L)'
;MGVQGLWDLASPAGQRVNFTALENKVVAVDASIWMYHFLKAMRDEKGDMVKGAHLIGFFRRICKLLYLKIRPVFVFDGPPPALKWKTLRLRAQQRASEERQRRKVVERLLRNQLQQHLLRARAEAGEAAPAGEPGAASAPEDAFPDAQAQESEMQTEAQSESEDRLLQRPRRAAGAAWVWCRASRPSRVVGAWRRWWCRSCRRSR
;
A
#
# COMPACT_ATOMS: atom_id res chain seq x y z
N MET A 1 -9.45 3.24 1.93
CA MET A 1 -9.67 2.11 2.86
C MET A 1 -11.00 2.40 3.55
N GLY A 2 -12.06 1.67 3.21
CA GLY A 2 -13.42 1.98 3.65
C GLY A 2 -14.44 1.44 2.66
N VAL A 3 -15.71 1.73 2.89
CA VAL A 3 -16.80 1.46 1.94
C VAL A 3 -16.75 2.51 0.83
N GLN A 4 -16.84 2.07 -0.43
CA GLN A 4 -16.81 2.97 -1.59
C GLN A 4 -18.11 3.79 -1.65
N GLY A 5 -18.03 5.09 -1.96
CA GLY A 5 -19.19 5.99 -2.06
C GLY A 5 -19.85 6.38 -0.73
N LEU A 6 -19.39 5.86 0.41
CA LEU A 6 -20.03 6.11 1.71
C LEU A 6 -20.05 7.60 2.10
N TRP A 7 -18.98 8.34 1.78
CA TRP A 7 -18.88 9.74 2.16
C TRP A 7 -19.85 10.63 1.39
N ASP A 8 -20.18 10.30 0.15
CA ASP A 8 -21.14 11.05 -0.65
C ASP A 8 -22.55 10.93 -0.04
N LEU A 9 -22.89 9.75 0.48
CA LEU A 9 -24.14 9.49 1.18
C LEU A 9 -24.17 10.11 2.59
N ALA A 10 -23.04 10.13 3.30
CA ALA A 10 -22.96 10.64 4.67
C ALA A 10 -22.75 12.17 4.75
N SER A 11 -22.32 12.81 3.66
CA SER A 11 -22.10 14.25 3.55
C SER A 11 -23.22 15.13 4.13
N PRO A 12 -24.52 14.91 3.80
CA PRO A 12 -25.60 15.74 4.35
C PRO A 12 -25.77 15.64 5.87
N ALA A 13 -25.30 14.55 6.50
CA ALA A 13 -25.33 14.38 7.96
C ALA A 13 -24.07 14.95 8.65
N GLY A 14 -23.08 15.44 7.90
CA GLY A 14 -21.82 15.93 8.43
C GLY A 14 -21.94 17.30 9.11
N GLN A 15 -21.60 17.38 10.40
CA GLN A 15 -21.53 18.65 11.12
C GLN A 15 -20.10 19.21 11.14
N ARG A 16 -19.95 20.50 10.82
CA ARG A 16 -18.67 21.21 10.99
C ARG A 16 -18.46 21.55 12.46
N VAL A 17 -17.32 21.11 13.01
CA VAL A 17 -16.96 21.33 14.41
C VAL A 17 -15.65 22.11 14.48
N ASN A 18 -15.64 23.17 15.27
CA ASN A 18 -14.44 23.97 15.52
C ASN A 18 -13.45 23.22 16.42
N PHE A 19 -12.16 23.48 16.26
CA PHE A 19 -11.12 22.82 17.06
C PHE A 19 -11.25 23.10 18.57
N THR A 20 -11.78 24.25 18.97
CA THR A 20 -12.07 24.59 20.37
C THR A 20 -13.01 23.58 21.04
N ALA A 21 -13.94 23.01 20.27
CA ALA A 21 -14.87 22.01 20.80
C ALA A 21 -14.20 20.67 21.14
N LEU A 22 -12.96 20.46 20.71
CA LEU A 22 -12.16 19.26 20.99
C LEU A 22 -11.12 19.48 22.09
N GLU A 23 -10.99 20.71 22.62
CA GLU A 23 -10.03 21.04 23.67
C GLU A 23 -10.27 20.16 24.92
N ASN A 24 -9.19 19.63 25.51
CA ASN A 24 -9.18 18.75 26.68
C ASN A 24 -9.91 17.40 26.52
N LYS A 25 -10.48 17.11 25.35
CA LYS A 25 -11.14 15.82 25.06
C LYS A 25 -10.11 14.74 24.77
N VAL A 26 -10.49 13.50 25.11
CA VAL A 26 -9.74 12.30 24.72
C VAL A 26 -10.24 11.87 23.34
N VAL A 27 -9.33 11.78 22.38
CA VAL A 27 -9.67 11.44 20.99
C VAL A 27 -8.89 10.20 20.59
N ALA A 28 -9.61 9.17 20.14
CA ALA A 28 -9.00 7.99 19.55
C ALA A 28 -8.51 8.32 18.14
N VAL A 29 -7.25 8.01 17.87
CA VAL A 29 -6.61 8.26 16.57
C VAL A 29 -6.18 6.91 15.99
N ASP A 30 -6.66 6.59 14.81
CA ASP A 30 -6.18 5.45 14.03
C ASP A 30 -4.74 5.73 13.56
N ALA A 31 -3.79 5.00 14.13
CA ALA A 31 -2.37 5.12 13.83
C ALA A 31 -1.95 4.31 12.60
N SER A 32 -2.64 3.20 12.33
CA SER A 32 -2.41 2.34 11.16
C SER A 32 -2.60 3.11 9.85
N ILE A 33 -3.69 3.88 9.76
CA ILE A 33 -3.96 4.68 8.57
C ILE A 33 -2.99 5.85 8.42
N TRP A 34 -2.58 6.47 9.53
CA TRP A 34 -1.56 7.52 9.52
C TRP A 34 -0.23 7.02 8.95
N MET A 35 0.24 5.87 9.42
CA MET A 35 1.48 5.26 8.94
C MET A 35 1.44 5.02 7.42
N TYR A 36 0.35 4.45 6.91
CA TYR A 36 0.18 4.22 5.47
C TYR A 36 0.22 5.53 4.67
N HIS A 37 -0.48 6.57 5.14
CA HIS A 37 -0.52 7.86 4.45
C HIS A 37 0.84 8.54 4.43
N PHE A 38 1.61 8.50 5.52
CA PHE A 38 2.93 9.12 5.55
C PHE A 38 3.91 8.45 4.59
N LEU A 39 3.91 7.12 4.52
CA LEU A 39 4.74 6.37 3.58
C LEU A 39 4.38 6.67 2.11
N LYS A 40 3.09 6.92 1.83
CA LYS A 40 2.64 7.25 0.47
C LYS A 40 2.82 8.72 0.09
N ALA A 41 2.64 9.64 1.03
CA ALA A 41 2.57 11.08 0.75
C ALA A 41 3.94 11.77 0.84
N MET A 42 4.84 11.33 1.71
CA MET A 42 6.19 11.92 1.81
C MET A 42 7.15 11.19 0.88
N ARG A 43 7.22 11.70 -0.36
CA ARG A 43 8.20 11.29 -1.37
C ARG A 43 9.09 12.48 -1.72
N ASP A 44 10.35 12.20 -1.96
CA ASP A 44 11.30 13.19 -2.47
C ASP A 44 10.95 13.57 -3.91
N GLU A 45 11.58 14.63 -4.44
CA GLU A 45 11.38 15.11 -5.81
C GLU A 45 11.65 14.02 -6.87
N LYS A 46 12.52 13.06 -6.54
CA LYS A 46 12.84 11.88 -7.36
C LYS A 46 11.78 10.77 -7.27
N GLY A 47 10.76 10.93 -6.43
CA GLY A 47 9.69 9.95 -6.22
C GLY A 47 10.01 8.87 -5.20
N ASP A 48 11.22 8.87 -4.63
CA ASP A 48 11.63 7.92 -3.59
C ASP A 48 11.00 8.24 -2.24
N MET A 49 10.78 7.19 -1.44
CA MET A 49 10.21 7.35 -0.10
C MET A 49 11.24 7.92 0.87
N VAL A 50 10.89 9.00 1.55
CA VAL A 50 11.75 9.62 2.56
C VAL A 50 11.99 8.65 3.72
N LYS A 51 13.26 8.39 4.05
CA LYS A 51 13.63 7.56 5.20
C LYS A 51 13.09 8.19 6.49
N GLY A 52 12.30 7.43 7.25
CA GLY A 52 11.69 7.94 8.48
C GLY A 52 10.47 8.88 8.27
N ALA A 53 9.89 8.93 7.07
CA ALA A 53 8.67 9.69 6.77
C ALA A 53 7.56 9.55 7.82
N HIS A 54 7.35 8.32 8.29
CA HIS A 54 6.34 8.03 9.30
C HIS A 54 6.65 8.74 10.63
N LEU A 55 7.90 8.78 11.10
CA LEU A 55 8.27 9.45 12.35
C LEU A 55 8.05 10.97 12.25
N ILE A 56 8.51 11.58 11.16
CA ILE A 56 8.36 13.02 10.93
C ILE A 56 6.87 13.38 10.86
N GLY A 57 6.08 12.59 10.13
CA GLY A 57 4.65 12.76 10.01
C GLY A 57 3.92 12.65 11.35
N PHE A 58 4.21 11.59 12.12
CA PHE A 58 3.62 11.40 13.45
C PHE A 58 3.97 12.53 14.39
N PHE A 59 5.25 12.91 14.45
CA PHE A 59 5.73 13.99 15.32
C PHE A 59 4.96 15.30 15.05
N ARG A 60 4.89 15.73 13.78
CA ARG A 60 4.17 16.95 13.41
C ARG A 60 2.69 16.91 13.79
N ARG A 61 2.02 15.77 13.60
CA ARG A 61 0.60 15.64 13.96
C ARG A 61 0.38 15.59 15.47
N ILE A 62 1.25 14.90 16.22
CA ILE A 62 1.21 14.87 17.69
C ILE A 62 1.38 16.27 18.26
N CYS A 63 2.39 17.03 17.79
CA CYS A 63 2.60 18.41 18.20
C CYS A 63 1.36 19.28 17.95
N LYS A 64 0.72 19.13 16.79
CA LYS A 64 -0.53 19.86 16.48
C LYS A 64 -1.69 19.50 17.42
N LEU A 65 -1.86 18.22 17.75
CA LEU A 65 -2.93 17.79 18.66
C LEU A 65 -2.68 18.29 20.10
N LEU A 66 -1.44 18.21 20.57
CA LEU A 66 -1.07 18.70 21.90
C LEU A 66 -1.16 20.22 22.00
N TYR A 67 -0.83 20.96 20.93
CA TYR A 67 -1.03 22.41 20.86
C TYR A 67 -2.51 22.79 21.05
N LEU A 68 -3.43 21.99 20.50
CA LEU A 68 -4.87 22.14 20.69
C LEU A 68 -5.38 21.56 22.01
N LYS A 69 -4.47 21.15 22.92
CA LYS A 69 -4.77 20.48 24.21
C LYS A 69 -5.67 19.25 24.07
N ILE A 70 -5.59 18.57 22.94
CA ILE A 70 -6.28 17.29 22.73
C ILE A 70 -5.42 16.19 23.35
N ARG A 71 -6.05 15.20 23.99
CA ARG A 71 -5.35 14.02 24.54
C ARG A 71 -5.53 12.84 23.58
N PRO A 72 -4.62 12.61 22.63
CA PRO A 72 -4.75 11.51 21.68
C PRO A 72 -4.51 10.15 22.34
N VAL A 73 -5.32 9.18 21.99
CA VAL A 73 -5.11 7.75 22.26
C VAL A 73 -4.90 7.06 20.92
N PHE A 74 -3.69 6.56 20.69
CA PHE A 74 -3.36 5.89 19.43
C PHE A 74 -3.86 4.44 19.44
N VAL A 75 -4.64 4.10 18.43
CA VAL A 75 -5.18 2.76 18.21
C VAL A 75 -4.49 2.19 16.98
N PHE A 76 -3.93 0.99 17.11
CA PHE A 76 -3.34 0.25 16.02
C PHE A 76 -4.23 -0.94 15.68
N ASP A 77 -4.47 -1.13 14.39
CA ASP A 77 -5.15 -2.32 13.91
C ASP A 77 -4.33 -3.59 14.22
N GLY A 78 -5.05 -4.65 14.60
CA GLY A 78 -4.50 -5.99 14.73
C GLY A 78 -4.56 -6.79 13.42
N PRO A 79 -4.37 -8.11 13.48
CA PRO A 79 -4.53 -8.97 12.31
C PRO A 79 -5.96 -8.87 11.76
N PRO A 80 -6.15 -8.89 10.43
CA PRO A 80 -7.47 -8.76 9.83
C PRO A 80 -8.35 -9.99 10.15
N PRO A 81 -9.67 -9.80 10.30
CA PRO A 81 -10.61 -10.91 10.54
C PRO A 81 -10.74 -11.82 9.31
N ALA A 82 -11.14 -13.08 9.53
CA ALA A 82 -11.26 -14.12 8.50
C ALA A 82 -11.95 -13.65 7.20
N LEU A 83 -13.06 -12.92 7.33
CA LEU A 83 -13.84 -12.40 6.21
C LEU A 83 -13.04 -11.44 5.30
N LYS A 84 -12.12 -10.65 5.87
CA LYS A 84 -11.34 -9.64 5.14
C LYS A 84 -10.17 -10.25 4.35
N TRP A 85 -9.77 -11.49 4.64
CA TRP A 85 -8.63 -12.11 3.95
C TRP A 85 -8.88 -12.35 2.46
N LYS A 86 -10.07 -12.84 2.09
CA LYS A 86 -10.42 -13.07 0.68
C LYS A 86 -10.34 -11.79 -0.14
N THR A 87 -10.91 -10.70 0.38
CA THR A 87 -10.92 -9.39 -0.30
C THR A 87 -9.53 -8.75 -0.33
N LEU A 88 -8.71 -8.93 0.70
CA LEU A 88 -7.31 -8.47 0.69
C LEU A 88 -6.47 -9.19 -0.37
N ARG A 89 -6.66 -10.50 -0.53
CA ARG A 89 -5.96 -11.29 -1.56
C ARG A 89 -6.35 -10.83 -2.96
N LEU A 90 -7.64 -10.67 -3.21
CA LEU A 90 -8.14 -10.18 -4.50
C LEU A 90 -7.56 -8.81 -4.85
N ARG A 91 -7.57 -7.87 -3.89
CA ARG A 91 -6.97 -6.53 -4.07
C ARG A 91 -5.46 -6.57 -4.25
N ALA A 92 -4.76 -7.58 -3.73
CA ALA A 92 -3.33 -7.75 -3.96
C ALA A 92 -3.07 -8.26 -5.39
N GLN A 93 -3.88 -9.21 -5.87
CA GLN A 93 -3.81 -9.73 -7.23
C GLN A 93 -4.08 -8.62 -8.26
N GLN A 94 -5.15 -7.83 -8.08
CA GLN A 94 -5.47 -6.70 -8.97
C GLN A 94 -4.33 -5.67 -9.04
N ARG A 95 -3.71 -5.33 -7.91
CA ARG A 95 -2.55 -4.41 -7.93
C ARG A 95 -1.35 -5.00 -8.66
N ALA A 96 -1.14 -6.31 -8.58
CA ALA A 96 -0.06 -6.98 -9.30
C ALA A 96 -0.35 -7.04 -10.81
N SER A 97 -1.59 -7.30 -11.24
CA SER A 97 -1.96 -7.28 -12.65
C SER A 97 -1.88 -5.87 -13.25
N GLU A 98 -2.38 -4.86 -12.53
CA GLU A 98 -2.26 -3.44 -12.93
C GLU A 98 -0.80 -3.01 -13.08
N GLU A 99 0.07 -3.42 -12.16
CA GLU A 99 1.50 -3.13 -12.22
C GLU A 99 2.16 -3.80 -13.44
N ARG A 100 1.80 -5.05 -13.76
CA ARG A 100 2.27 -5.74 -14.98
C ARG A 100 1.80 -5.00 -16.24
N GLN A 101 0.53 -4.61 -16.31
CA GLN A 101 -0.01 -3.86 -17.44
C GLN A 101 0.68 -2.50 -17.58
N ARG A 102 0.89 -1.77 -16.49
CA ARG A 102 1.64 -0.50 -16.49
C ARG A 102 3.04 -0.66 -17.06
N ARG A 103 3.77 -1.70 -16.67
CA ARG A 103 5.12 -1.97 -17.21
C ARG A 103 5.10 -2.20 -18.71
N LYS A 104 4.16 -3.02 -19.20
CA LYS A 104 3.99 -3.26 -20.64
C LYS A 104 3.67 -1.97 -21.41
N VAL A 105 2.81 -1.12 -20.85
CA VAL A 105 2.47 0.19 -21.46
C VAL A 105 3.67 1.12 -21.50
N VAL A 106 4.43 1.22 -20.39
CA VAL A 106 5.65 2.04 -20.33
C VAL A 106 6.69 1.56 -21.33
N GLU A 107 6.89 0.24 -21.44
CA GLU A 107 7.81 -0.35 -22.43
C GLU A 107 7.41 -0.02 -23.87
N ARG A 108 6.13 -0.19 -24.20
CA ARG A 108 5.58 0.14 -25.52
C ARG A 108 5.75 1.63 -25.84
N LEU A 109 5.45 2.50 -24.87
CA LEU A 109 5.60 3.95 -25.04
C LEU A 109 7.06 4.34 -25.27
N LEU A 110 7.99 3.77 -24.50
CA LEU A 110 9.42 4.03 -24.64
C LEU A 110 9.94 3.54 -26.01
N ARG A 111 9.53 2.34 -26.44
CA ARG A 111 9.88 1.81 -27.78
C ARG A 111 9.41 2.75 -28.89
N ASN A 112 8.17 3.20 -28.83
CA ASN A 112 7.60 4.10 -29.83
C ASN A 112 8.31 5.45 -29.87
N GLN A 113 8.65 6.02 -28.70
CA GLN A 113 9.43 7.26 -28.62
C GLN A 113 10.81 7.09 -29.25
N LEU A 114 11.53 6.00 -28.95
CA LEU A 114 12.84 5.71 -29.54
C LEU A 114 12.76 5.57 -31.07
N GLN A 115 11.78 4.83 -31.58
CA GLN A 115 11.56 4.70 -33.03
C GLN A 115 11.31 6.06 -33.69
N GLN A 116 10.48 6.91 -33.09
CA GLN A 116 10.23 8.26 -33.60
C GLN A 116 11.48 9.13 -33.60
N HIS A 117 12.31 9.07 -32.55
CA HIS A 117 13.56 9.81 -32.49
C HIS A 117 14.56 9.36 -33.58
N LEU A 118 14.68 8.06 -33.83
CA LEU A 118 15.55 7.52 -34.87
C LEU A 118 15.09 7.94 -36.27
N LEU A 119 13.78 7.89 -36.55
CA LEU A 119 13.23 8.33 -37.83
C LEU A 119 13.45 9.82 -38.08
N ARG A 120 13.29 10.67 -37.05
CA ARG A 120 13.56 12.12 -37.14
C ARG A 120 15.04 12.40 -37.39
N ALA A 121 15.93 11.77 -36.62
CA ALA A 121 17.37 11.93 -36.80
C ALA A 121 17.83 11.49 -38.21
N ARG A 122 17.26 10.40 -38.74
CA ARG A 122 17.55 9.93 -40.10
C ARG A 122 17.04 10.90 -41.17
N ALA A 123 15.85 11.48 -40.97
CA ALA A 123 15.32 12.50 -41.87
C ALA A 123 16.18 13.79 -41.85
N GLU A 124 16.67 14.20 -40.69
CA GLU A 124 17.58 15.33 -40.51
C GLU A 124 18.98 15.07 -41.09
N ALA A 125 19.45 13.81 -41.06
CA ALA A 125 20.74 13.40 -41.62
C ALA A 125 20.77 13.28 -43.15
N GLY A 126 19.63 13.48 -43.85
CA GLY A 126 19.58 13.52 -45.31
C GLY A 126 19.90 12.20 -46.02
N GLU A 127 19.84 11.05 -45.33
CA GLU A 127 20.01 9.75 -45.97
C GLU A 127 18.74 9.31 -46.71
N ALA A 128 18.79 9.27 -48.05
CA ALA A 128 17.76 8.70 -48.89
C ALA A 128 17.54 7.21 -48.56
N ALA A 129 16.28 6.80 -48.44
CA ALA A 129 15.88 5.45 -48.03
C ALA A 129 16.47 4.36 -48.97
N PRO A 130 16.95 3.22 -48.44
CA PRO A 130 17.22 2.06 -49.29
C PRO A 130 15.89 1.54 -49.83
N ALA A 131 15.77 1.51 -51.16
CA ALA A 131 14.74 0.76 -51.86
C ALA A 131 14.99 -0.75 -51.62
N GLY A 132 14.34 -1.30 -50.60
CA GLY A 132 14.31 -2.72 -50.28
C GLY A 132 12.86 -3.17 -50.09
N GLU A 133 12.54 -4.32 -50.65
CA GLU A 133 11.21 -4.84 -51.04
C GLU A 133 10.10 -4.79 -49.97
N PRO A 134 8.81 -4.73 -50.39
CA PRO A 134 7.66 -4.83 -49.49
C PRO A 134 7.46 -6.27 -49.00
N GLY A 135 8.35 -6.72 -48.11
CA GLY A 135 8.26 -8.00 -47.40
C GLY A 135 7.70 -7.80 -45.99
N ALA A 136 6.44 -8.18 -45.80
CA ALA A 136 5.75 -8.32 -44.51
C ALA A 136 5.73 -7.06 -43.62
N ALA A 137 4.89 -6.10 -44.01
CA ALA A 137 4.21 -5.28 -43.01
C ALA A 137 3.30 -6.20 -42.19
N SER A 138 3.84 -6.86 -41.16
CA SER A 138 3.01 -7.32 -40.06
C SER A 138 2.44 -6.05 -39.43
N ALA A 139 1.17 -5.77 -39.75
CA ALA A 139 0.37 -4.82 -39.01
C ALA A 139 0.60 -5.08 -37.50
N PRO A 140 0.64 -4.06 -36.64
CA PRO A 140 0.50 -4.32 -35.23
C PRO A 140 -0.94 -4.79 -35.01
N GLU A 141 -1.16 -6.09 -35.13
CA GLU A 141 -2.26 -6.80 -34.50
C GLU A 141 -2.05 -6.69 -32.99
N ASP A 142 -2.38 -5.53 -32.45
CA ASP A 142 -2.52 -5.32 -31.01
C ASP A 142 -3.65 -4.30 -30.85
N ALA A 143 -4.80 -4.62 -31.44
CA ALA A 143 -6.07 -4.16 -30.91
C ALA A 143 -6.05 -4.45 -29.40
N PHE A 144 -6.46 -3.48 -28.59
CA PHE A 144 -6.58 -3.59 -27.14
C PHE A 144 -6.92 -5.04 -26.75
N PRO A 145 -6.07 -5.77 -26.02
CA PRO A 145 -6.48 -7.07 -25.55
C PRO A 145 -7.68 -6.83 -24.66
N ASP A 146 -8.83 -7.35 -25.10
CA ASP A 146 -10.08 -7.26 -24.40
C ASP A 146 -9.84 -7.66 -22.95
N ALA A 147 -10.27 -6.83 -22.01
CA ALA A 147 -10.04 -7.07 -20.58
C ALA A 147 -10.53 -8.46 -20.13
N GLN A 148 -11.45 -9.06 -20.91
CA GLN A 148 -12.04 -10.39 -20.71
C GLN A 148 -11.08 -11.55 -21.04
N ALA A 149 -10.16 -11.39 -22.01
CA ALA A 149 -9.21 -12.44 -22.39
C ALA A 149 -8.04 -12.58 -21.39
N GLN A 150 -7.66 -11.49 -20.71
CA GLN A 150 -6.66 -11.55 -19.64
C GLN A 150 -7.23 -12.10 -18.32
N GLU A 151 -8.54 -11.92 -18.06
CA GLU A 151 -9.18 -12.54 -16.91
C GLU A 151 -9.25 -14.07 -17.05
N SER A 152 -9.46 -14.61 -18.25
CA SER A 152 -9.49 -16.06 -18.47
C SER A 152 -8.10 -16.71 -18.33
N GLU A 153 -7.04 -16.12 -18.89
CA GLU A 153 -5.67 -16.62 -18.73
C GLU A 153 -5.20 -16.55 -17.26
N MET A 154 -5.50 -15.46 -16.56
CA MET A 154 -5.13 -15.30 -15.14
C MET A 154 -5.94 -16.21 -14.19
N GLN A 155 -7.18 -16.58 -14.55
CA GLN A 155 -7.96 -17.60 -13.84
C GLN A 155 -7.42 -19.01 -14.08
N THR A 156 -6.94 -19.30 -15.30
CA THR A 156 -6.38 -20.61 -15.67
C THR A 156 -5.03 -20.86 -14.98
N GLU A 157 -4.17 -19.83 -14.88
CA GLU A 157 -2.92 -19.90 -14.09
C GLU A 157 -3.18 -20.00 -12.58
N ALA A 158 -4.16 -19.26 -12.05
CA ALA A 158 -4.49 -19.33 -10.62
C ALA A 158 -5.16 -20.65 -10.20
N GLN A 159 -5.91 -21.29 -11.11
CA GLN A 159 -6.49 -22.62 -10.90
C GLN A 159 -5.42 -23.70 -10.91
N SER A 160 -4.53 -23.72 -11.92
CA SER A 160 -3.42 -24.68 -11.99
C SER A 160 -2.45 -24.57 -10.81
N GLU A 161 -2.07 -23.37 -10.38
CA GLU A 161 -1.24 -23.20 -9.16
C GLU A 161 -1.94 -23.70 -7.88
N SER A 162 -3.27 -23.60 -7.82
CA SER A 162 -4.02 -24.04 -6.64
C SER A 162 -4.26 -25.55 -6.59
N GLU A 163 -4.36 -26.21 -7.76
CA GLU A 163 -4.41 -27.66 -7.89
C GLU A 163 -3.04 -28.30 -7.61
N ASP A 164 -1.96 -27.75 -8.17
CA ASP A 164 -0.59 -28.22 -7.88
C ASP A 164 -0.21 -28.07 -6.41
N ARG A 165 -0.65 -27.00 -5.76
CA ARG A 165 -0.44 -26.79 -4.32
C ARG A 165 -1.29 -27.71 -3.45
N LEU A 166 -2.39 -28.24 -3.97
CA LEU A 166 -3.20 -29.26 -3.29
C LEU A 166 -2.57 -30.65 -3.43
N LEU A 167 -1.96 -30.94 -4.59
CA LEU A 167 -1.26 -32.19 -4.89
C LEU A 167 0.10 -32.33 -4.19
N GLN A 168 0.76 -31.21 -3.86
CA GLN A 168 2.05 -31.20 -3.13
C GLN A 168 1.92 -31.16 -1.59
N ARG A 169 0.76 -31.49 -1.01
CA ARG A 169 0.65 -31.64 0.45
C ARG A 169 1.43 -32.89 0.90
N PRO A 170 2.47 -32.77 1.75
CA PRO A 170 3.12 -33.94 2.31
C PRO A 170 2.10 -34.72 3.14
N ARG A 171 2.01 -36.04 2.89
CA ARG A 171 1.26 -36.98 3.75
C ARG A 171 1.77 -36.78 5.17
N ARG A 172 0.90 -36.30 6.07
CA ARG A 172 1.23 -36.09 7.48
C ARG A 172 1.71 -37.42 8.06
N ALA A 173 3.00 -37.51 8.37
CA ALA A 173 3.50 -38.51 9.30
C ALA A 173 2.82 -38.29 10.65
N ALA A 174 2.17 -39.33 11.14
CA ALA A 174 1.67 -39.40 12.49
C ALA A 174 2.84 -39.29 13.49
N GLY A 175 2.61 -38.60 14.61
CA GLY A 175 3.42 -38.72 15.81
C GLY A 175 4.60 -37.76 15.93
N ALA A 176 4.37 -36.61 16.57
CA ALA A 176 5.39 -35.97 17.40
C ALA A 176 4.67 -35.10 18.43
N ALA A 177 4.45 -35.68 19.61
CA ALA A 177 4.07 -34.96 20.81
C ALA A 177 5.20 -34.00 21.18
N TRP A 178 4.91 -32.70 21.25
CA TRP A 178 5.81 -31.74 21.88
C TRP A 178 5.26 -31.38 23.24
N VAL A 179 5.98 -31.92 24.22
CA VAL A 179 5.81 -31.78 25.66
C VAL A 179 5.91 -30.31 26.07
N TRP A 180 4.99 -29.92 26.93
CA TRP A 180 5.02 -28.70 27.74
C TRP A 180 6.36 -28.54 28.47
N CYS A 181 7.07 -27.44 28.24
CA CYS A 181 8.07 -26.97 29.20
C CYS A 181 7.51 -25.78 29.96
N ARG A 182 7.11 -26.06 31.21
CA ARG A 182 6.65 -25.13 32.22
C ARG A 182 7.87 -24.74 33.06
N ALA A 183 8.29 -23.48 33.02
CA ALA A 183 9.21 -22.91 34.00
C ALA A 183 8.88 -21.42 34.29
N SER A 184 8.09 -21.24 35.35
CA SER A 184 8.29 -20.32 36.48
C SER A 184 9.06 -18.98 36.29
N ARG A 185 8.29 -17.87 36.22
CA ARG A 185 8.34 -16.53 36.90
C ARG A 185 9.58 -16.13 37.76
N PRO A 186 9.69 -14.87 38.24
CA PRO A 186 9.51 -13.53 37.62
C PRO A 186 10.64 -12.53 38.02
N SER A 187 10.94 -11.50 37.22
CA SER A 187 11.71 -10.33 37.73
C SER A 187 11.16 -9.00 37.24
N ARG A 188 10.92 -8.13 38.23
CA ARG A 188 10.40 -6.78 38.19
C ARG A 188 11.27 -5.84 37.35
N VAL A 189 10.72 -5.24 36.30
CA VAL A 189 11.02 -3.85 35.89
C VAL A 189 9.74 -3.22 35.35
N VAL A 190 8.82 -2.90 36.27
CA VAL A 190 7.71 -1.97 36.03
C VAL A 190 8.02 -0.75 36.86
N GLY A 191 8.36 0.38 36.24
CA GLY A 191 8.40 1.65 36.99
C GLY A 191 9.42 2.72 36.58
N ALA A 192 9.72 2.92 35.29
CA ALA A 192 10.55 4.06 34.87
C ALA A 192 9.79 5.20 34.15
N TRP A 193 8.60 4.93 33.56
CA TRP A 193 7.90 5.94 32.75
C TRP A 193 6.80 6.72 33.48
N ARG A 194 6.44 6.33 34.72
CA ARG A 194 5.44 7.05 35.54
C ARG A 194 6.01 8.17 36.41
N ARG A 195 7.33 8.32 36.52
CA ARG A 195 7.98 9.34 37.37
C ARG A 195 8.46 10.60 36.66
N TRP A 196 8.55 10.61 35.33
CA TRP A 196 9.01 11.80 34.61
C TRP A 196 7.88 12.82 34.38
N TRP A 197 6.64 12.37 34.21
CA TRP A 197 5.52 13.29 33.92
C TRP A 197 4.76 13.80 35.16
N CYS A 198 5.04 13.27 36.36
CA CYS A 198 4.32 13.63 37.59
C CYS A 198 5.08 14.64 38.48
N ARG A 199 6.29 15.11 38.08
CA ARG A 199 7.06 16.12 38.84
C ARG A 199 7.01 17.55 38.28
N SER A 200 6.52 17.76 37.05
CA SER A 200 6.45 19.10 36.45
C SER A 200 5.09 19.79 36.58
N CYS A 201 4.06 19.14 37.13
CA CYS A 201 2.70 19.69 37.24
C CYS A 201 2.32 20.17 38.65
N ARG A 202 3.29 20.20 39.60
CA ARG A 202 3.05 20.61 41.00
C ARG A 202 3.94 21.77 41.44
N ARG A 203 4.30 22.66 40.50
CA ARG A 203 5.13 23.86 40.78
C ARG A 203 4.76 25.10 39.93
N SER A 204 3.49 25.22 39.57
CA SER A 204 2.92 26.46 39.03
C SER A 204 1.47 26.57 39.49
N ARG A 205 1.31 26.88 40.78
CA ARG A 205 0.20 27.71 41.26
C ARG A 205 0.76 29.07 41.54
#